data_AF-A0A2R8CAX7-F1
#
_entry.id   AF-A0A2R8CAX7-F1
#
_cell.length_a   1.000
_cell.length_b   1.000
_cell.length_c   1.000
_cell.angle_alpha   90.00
_cell.angle_beta   90.00
_cell.angle_gamma   90.00
#
_symmetry.space_group_name_H-M   'P 1'
#
loop_
_entity.id
_entity.type
_entity.pdbx_description
1 polymer ?
#
loop_
_entity_poly.entity_id
_entity_poly.type
_entity_poly.pdbx_seq_one_letter_code
_entity_poly.pdbx_strand_id
1 'polypeptide(L)'
;MENSQVFITDMKHPGDEIGNDVWCDLPKHALKIALSMTRNEDMVFPYNSDTISSSFTQACKLLGIEDLRFHDLRHEGVSRLFETGLSIPQVAAVSGPRSWSSLQRYNHIKQTGDKYEGWGWLDRLTAPQMRQNTQRIATPKTFPNKSET
;
A
#
# COMPACT_ATOMS: atom_id res chain seq x y z
N MET A 1 9.65 14.22 -16.95
CA MET A 1 9.06 13.45 -15.83
C MET A 1 7.67 14.04 -15.62
N GLU A 2 6.63 13.27 -15.90
CA GLU A 2 5.25 13.70 -15.72
C GLU A 2 4.94 13.46 -14.24
N ASN A 3 5.16 14.47 -13.40
CA ASN A 3 5.02 14.33 -11.95
C ASN A 3 3.54 14.40 -11.59
N SER A 4 2.93 13.25 -11.29
CA SER A 4 1.63 13.21 -10.63
C SER A 4 1.84 13.39 -9.14
N GLN A 5 1.14 14.34 -8.52
CA GLN A 5 1.18 14.56 -7.06
C GLN A 5 -0.18 14.21 -6.44
N VAL A 6 -0.16 13.73 -5.21
CA VAL A 6 -1.34 13.52 -4.39
C VAL A 6 -1.28 14.42 -3.16
N PHE A 7 -2.40 15.01 -2.80
CA PHE A 7 -2.56 15.77 -1.56
C PHE A 7 -3.04 14.82 -0.47
N ILE A 8 -2.28 14.72 0.61
CA ILE A 8 -2.60 13.88 1.76
C ILE A 8 -2.91 14.81 2.92
N THR A 9 -4.17 14.77 3.37
CA THR A 9 -4.64 15.54 4.52
C THR A 9 -4.30 14.84 5.83
N ASP A 10 -4.04 15.61 6.88
CA ASP A 10 -3.81 15.11 8.24
C ASP A 10 -2.79 13.95 8.30
N MET A 11 -1.65 14.12 7.62
CA MET A 11 -0.61 13.10 7.57
C MET A 11 -0.13 12.78 8.98
N LYS A 12 -0.17 11.49 9.34
CA LYS A 12 0.23 11.00 10.66
C LYS A 12 1.62 11.51 11.09
N HIS A 13 1.66 12.28 12.18
CA HIS A 13 2.88 12.70 12.86
C HIS A 13 2.75 12.48 14.38
N PRO A 14 3.82 12.10 15.11
CA PRO A 14 3.73 11.76 16.54
C PRO A 14 3.27 12.91 17.47
N GLY A 15 3.26 14.16 16.98
CA GLY A 15 2.93 15.36 17.75
C GLY A 15 1.68 16.07 17.25
N ASP A 16 1.61 16.35 15.95
CA ASP A 16 0.51 17.12 15.33
C ASP A 16 -0.02 16.38 14.09
N GLU A 17 -1.15 15.69 14.24
CA GLU A 17 -1.85 15.03 13.11
C GLU A 17 -2.82 16.00 12.41
N ILE A 18 -3.33 17.02 13.12
CA ILE A 18 -4.33 17.97 12.60
C ILE A 18 -3.65 19.07 11.79
N GLY A 19 -3.98 19.18 10.50
CA GLY A 19 -3.47 20.21 9.58
C GLY A 19 -2.07 19.94 9.04
N ASN A 20 -1.52 18.73 9.24
CA ASN A 20 -0.28 18.30 8.60
C ASN A 20 -0.54 17.82 7.17
N ASP A 21 -0.95 18.75 6.33
CA ASP A 21 -1.26 18.48 4.93
C ASP A 21 0.02 18.44 4.10
N VAL A 22 0.21 17.36 3.33
CA VAL A 22 1.44 17.15 2.58
C VAL A 22 1.16 16.78 1.14
N TRP A 23 1.87 17.43 0.22
CA TRP A 23 1.98 17.01 -1.17
C TRP A 23 3.03 15.91 -1.29
N CYS A 24 2.62 14.78 -1.84
CA CYS A 24 3.51 13.67 -2.14
C CYS A 24 3.56 13.41 -3.64
N ASP A 25 4.77 13.20 -4.15
CA ASP A 25 4.98 12.76 -5.52
C ASP A 25 4.57 11.29 -5.64
N LEU A 26 3.78 10.98 -6.67
CA LEU A 26 3.28 9.65 -6.94
C LEU A 26 4.02 9.07 -8.14
N PRO A 27 4.87 8.04 -7.96
CA PRO A 27 5.55 7.38 -9.07
C PRO A 27 4.55 6.77 -10.04
N LYS A 28 4.92 6.63 -11.33
CA LYS A 28 4.07 6.09 -12.39
C LYS A 28 3.35 4.78 -12.01
N HIS A 29 4.06 3.85 -11.36
CA HIS A 29 3.49 2.57 -10.92
C HIS A 29 2.42 2.76 -9.84
N ALA A 30 2.65 3.65 -8.87
CA ALA A 30 1.69 3.96 -7.82
C ALA A 30 0.46 4.69 -8.39
N LEU A 31 0.66 5.62 -9.34
CA LEU A 31 -0.42 6.27 -10.07
C LEU A 31 -1.29 5.24 -10.80
N LYS A 32 -0.69 4.27 -11.49
CA LYS A 32 -1.43 3.22 -12.21
C LYS A 32 -2.35 2.42 -11.28
N ILE A 33 -1.87 2.09 -10.08
CA ILE A 33 -2.66 1.41 -9.05
C ILE A 33 -3.80 2.33 -8.57
N ALA A 34 -3.49 3.58 -8.21
CA ALA A 34 -4.49 4.53 -7.75
C ALA A 34 -5.61 4.76 -8.79
N LEU A 35 -5.26 4.84 -10.07
CA LEU A 35 -6.23 5.01 -11.17
C LEU A 35 -7.07 3.77 -11.45
N SER A 36 -6.57 2.57 -11.11
CA SER A 36 -7.35 1.32 -11.24
C SER A 36 -8.41 1.14 -10.15
N MET A 37 -8.35 1.91 -9.07
CA MET A 37 -9.33 1.88 -7.99
C MET A 37 -10.66 2.53 -8.42
N THR A 38 -11.78 1.95 -8.00
CA THR A 38 -13.12 2.54 -8.18
C THR A 38 -13.26 3.82 -7.35
N ARG A 39 -13.56 4.95 -7.99
CA ARG A 39 -13.70 6.28 -7.37
C ARG A 39 -15.08 6.56 -6.76
N ASN A 40 -15.78 5.54 -6.28
CA ASN A 40 -17.15 5.71 -5.77
C ASN A 40 -17.22 6.34 -4.37
N GLU A 41 -16.07 6.60 -3.74
CA GLU A 41 -15.95 7.12 -2.38
C GLU A 41 -14.88 8.23 -2.34
N ASP A 42 -14.87 9.01 -1.26
CA ASP A 42 -13.95 10.15 -1.06
C ASP A 42 -12.47 9.71 -0.94
N MET A 43 -12.21 8.43 -0.65
CA MET A 43 -10.87 7.87 -0.49
C MET A 43 -10.47 6.97 -1.67
N VAL A 44 -9.20 7.07 -2.10
CA VAL A 44 -8.62 6.17 -3.13
C VAL A 44 -8.63 4.71 -2.67
N PHE A 45 -8.41 4.47 -1.37
CA PHE A 45 -8.45 3.15 -0.73
C PHE A 45 -9.45 3.17 0.42
N PRO A 46 -10.70 2.73 0.20
CA PRO A 46 -11.75 2.73 1.22
C PRO A 46 -11.66 1.48 2.12
N TYR A 47 -10.49 1.26 2.73
CA TYR A 47 -10.24 0.08 3.56
C TYR A 47 -9.74 0.46 4.95
N ASN A 48 -10.14 -0.32 5.95
CA ASN A 48 -9.67 -0.18 7.32
C ASN A 48 -8.23 -0.70 7.46
N SER A 49 -7.35 0.09 8.09
CA SER A 49 -5.92 -0.22 8.25
C SER A 49 -5.65 -1.54 8.99
N ASP A 50 -6.42 -1.83 10.05
CA ASP A 50 -6.23 -3.03 10.87
C ASP A 50 -6.61 -4.29 10.07
N THR A 51 -7.65 -4.17 9.24
CA THR A 51 -8.09 -5.26 8.35
C THR A 51 -7.02 -5.57 7.30
N ILE A 52 -6.40 -4.54 6.71
CA ILE A 52 -5.31 -4.73 5.74
C ILE A 52 -4.10 -5.40 6.41
N SER A 53 -3.70 -4.91 7.60
CA SER A 53 -2.56 -5.46 8.34
C SER A 53 -2.77 -6.93 8.73
N SER A 54 -3.99 -7.27 9.19
CA SER A 54 -4.37 -8.65 9.52
C SER A 54 -4.37 -9.54 8.27
N SER A 55 -4.99 -9.08 7.18
CA SER A 55 -5.07 -9.84 5.92
C SER A 55 -3.69 -10.11 5.32
N PHE A 56 -2.79 -9.12 5.36
CA PHE A 56 -1.40 -9.29 4.93
C PHE A 56 -0.68 -10.34 5.78
N THR A 57 -0.82 -10.27 7.11
CA THR A 57 -0.21 -11.23 8.03
C THR A 57 -0.72 -12.65 7.78
N GLN A 58 -2.03 -12.82 7.50
CA GLN A 58 -2.61 -14.11 7.15
C GLN A 58 -2.10 -14.63 5.79
N ALA A 59 -1.96 -13.76 4.79
CA ALA A 59 -1.42 -14.13 3.49
C ALA A 59 0.04 -14.61 3.60
N CYS A 60 0.89 -13.93 4.38
CA CYS A 60 2.27 -14.39 4.64
C CYS A 60 2.29 -15.78 5.27
N LYS A 61 1.42 -16.04 6.27
CA LYS A 61 1.30 -17.36 6.92
C LYS A 61 0.86 -18.45 5.93
N LEU A 62 -0.12 -18.14 5.08
CA LEU A 62 -0.63 -19.08 4.08
C LEU A 62 0.45 -19.47 3.06
N LEU A 63 1.31 -18.52 2.70
CA LEU A 63 2.40 -18.72 1.74
C LEU A 63 3.71 -19.21 2.37
N GLY A 64 3.75 -19.40 3.70
CA GLY A 64 4.95 -19.83 4.43
C GLY A 64 6.07 -18.79 4.45
N ILE A 65 5.74 -17.49 4.33
CA ILE A 65 6.71 -16.41 4.39
C ILE A 65 6.97 -16.05 5.85
N GLU A 66 8.20 -16.24 6.30
CA GLU A 66 8.65 -15.92 7.65
C GLU A 66 9.23 -14.50 7.72
N ASP A 67 9.07 -13.86 8.88
CA ASP A 67 9.67 -12.56 9.22
C ASP A 67 9.40 -11.38 8.27
N LEU A 68 8.32 -11.42 7.50
CA LEU A 68 7.86 -10.28 6.67
C LEU A 68 6.70 -9.53 7.33
N ARG A 69 6.91 -8.25 7.65
CA ARG A 69 5.91 -7.35 8.23
C ARG A 69 5.42 -6.33 7.21
N PHE A 70 4.21 -5.80 7.43
CA PHE A 70 3.62 -4.83 6.50
C PHE A 70 4.45 -3.54 6.35
N HIS A 71 5.12 -3.09 7.41
CA HIS A 71 5.98 -1.89 7.33
C HIS A 71 7.27 -2.13 6.52
N ASP A 72 7.70 -3.37 6.34
CA ASP A 72 8.87 -3.69 5.51
C ASP A 72 8.63 -3.36 4.05
N LEU A 73 7.37 -3.38 3.59
CA LEU A 73 7.00 -2.90 2.25
C LEU A 73 7.36 -1.42 2.05
N ARG A 74 7.26 -0.60 3.11
CA ARG A 74 7.68 0.80 3.06
C ARG A 74 9.20 0.91 3.01
N HIS A 75 9.91 0.10 3.80
CA HIS A 75 11.38 0.06 3.76
C HIS A 75 11.87 -0.33 2.36
N GLU A 76 11.27 -1.37 1.79
CA GLU A 76 11.56 -1.86 0.45
C GLU A 76 11.26 -0.81 -0.62
N GLY A 77 10.10 -0.16 -0.56
CA GLY A 77 9.76 0.92 -1.49
C GLY A 77 10.78 2.07 -1.47
N VAL A 78 11.25 2.47 -0.29
CA VAL A 78 12.29 3.51 -0.16
C VAL A 78 13.62 3.02 -0.74
N SER A 79 14.06 1.81 -0.42
CA SER A 79 15.26 1.20 -0.98
C SER A 79 15.22 1.20 -2.51
N ARG A 80 14.11 0.74 -3.11
CA ARG A 80 13.91 0.73 -4.56
C ARG A 80 14.05 2.12 -5.18
N LEU A 81 13.48 3.16 -4.58
CA LEU A 81 13.58 4.52 -5.12
C LEU A 81 15.04 4.96 -5.23
N PHE A 82 15.85 4.68 -4.20
CA PHE A 82 17.27 4.97 -4.27
C PHE A 82 18.04 4.05 -5.24
N GLU A 83 17.68 2.76 -5.36
CA GLU A 83 18.26 1.84 -6.37
C GLU A 83 18.03 2.33 -7.80
N THR A 84 16.90 2.99 -8.05
CA THR A 84 16.60 3.66 -9.33
C THR A 84 17.30 5.01 -9.51
N GLY A 85 18.16 5.42 -8.57
CA GLY A 85 19.00 6.60 -8.66
C GLY A 85 18.36 7.91 -8.18
N LEU A 86 17.24 7.86 -7.45
CA LEU A 86 16.64 9.08 -6.90
C LEU A 86 17.50 9.64 -5.77
N SER A 87 17.61 10.97 -5.75
CA SER A 87 18.26 11.72 -4.67
C SER A 87 17.38 11.75 -3.41
N ILE A 88 18.00 11.99 -2.23
CA ILE A 88 17.29 12.06 -0.95
C ILE A 88 16.06 13.00 -0.98
N PRO A 89 16.12 14.23 -1.56
CA PRO A 89 14.95 15.10 -1.65
C PRO A 89 13.82 14.50 -2.49
N GLN A 90 14.14 13.82 -3.59
CA GLN A 90 13.14 13.17 -4.46
C GLN A 90 12.48 11.97 -3.74
N VAL A 91 13.28 11.19 -3.01
CA VAL A 91 12.75 10.07 -2.20
C VAL A 91 11.85 10.59 -1.07
N ALA A 92 12.21 11.71 -0.45
CA ALA A 92 11.38 12.35 0.57
C ALA A 92 10.04 12.84 -0.02
N ALA A 93 10.06 13.45 -1.21
CA ALA A 93 8.85 13.87 -1.91
C ALA A 93 7.89 12.70 -2.20
N VAL A 94 8.41 11.51 -2.50
CA VAL A 94 7.59 10.32 -2.75
C VAL A 94 7.13 9.60 -1.47
N SER A 95 8.03 9.44 -0.50
CA SER A 95 7.78 8.62 0.70
C SER A 95 7.08 9.38 1.84
N GLY A 96 6.79 10.66 1.63
CA GLY A 96 6.23 11.59 2.60
C GLY A 96 7.28 12.16 3.56
N PRO A 97 6.85 12.96 4.56
CA PRO A 97 7.76 13.68 5.45
C PRO A 97 8.48 12.68 6.37
N ARG A 98 9.67 12.26 5.95
CA ARG A 98 10.63 11.53 6.77
C ARG A 98 11.71 12.49 7.21
N SER A 99 12.18 12.34 8.45
CA SER A 99 13.39 13.03 8.88
C SER A 99 14.54 12.63 7.96
N TRP A 100 15.34 13.61 7.56
CA TRP A 100 16.52 13.41 6.72
C TRP A 100 17.46 12.31 7.28
N SER A 101 17.59 12.25 8.60
CA SER A 101 18.32 11.22 9.34
C SER A 101 17.80 9.79 9.11
N SER A 102 16.48 9.63 8.90
CA SER A 102 15.89 8.31 8.62
C SER A 102 16.18 7.80 7.22
N LEU A 103 16.38 8.71 6.26
CA LEU A 103 16.65 8.41 4.84
C LEU A 103 18.15 8.18 4.58
N GLN A 104 19.03 8.81 5.36
CA GLN A 104 20.48 8.66 5.21
C GLN A 104 20.97 7.20 5.30
N ARG A 105 20.22 6.33 6.01
CA ARG A 105 20.51 4.89 6.10
C ARG A 105 20.53 4.17 4.75
N TYR A 106 19.82 4.70 3.75
CA TYR A 106 19.71 4.10 2.42
C TYR A 106 20.74 4.67 1.42
N ASN A 107 21.62 5.59 1.84
CA ASN A 107 22.62 6.18 0.93
C ASN A 107 23.73 5.16 0.52
N HIS A 108 23.89 4.06 1.24
CA HIS A 108 24.93 3.04 0.98
C HIS A 108 24.49 1.96 -0.03
N ILE A 109 23.78 2.33 -1.09
CA ILE A 109 23.26 1.35 -2.04
C ILE A 109 24.38 0.84 -2.95
N LYS A 110 24.45 -0.49 -3.04
CA LYS A 110 25.47 -1.23 -3.79
C LYS A 110 25.00 -1.67 -5.17
N GLN A 111 23.69 -1.58 -5.44
CA GLN A 111 23.06 -2.08 -6.66
C GLN A 111 22.22 -0.98 -7.30
N THR A 112 22.40 -0.77 -8.60
CA THR A 112 21.69 0.26 -9.37
C THR A 112 20.80 -0.41 -10.41
N GLY A 113 19.58 0.10 -10.59
CA GLY A 113 18.59 -0.39 -11.54
C GLY A 113 17.21 -0.68 -10.91
N ASP A 114 16.17 -0.75 -11.75
CA ASP A 114 14.83 -1.13 -11.29
C ASP A 114 14.65 -2.65 -11.36
N LYS A 115 14.72 -3.33 -10.21
CA LYS A 115 14.52 -4.78 -10.11
C LYS A 115 13.12 -5.27 -10.52
N TYR A 116 12.14 -4.37 -10.59
CA TYR A 116 10.78 -4.70 -11.01
C TYR A 116 10.46 -4.16 -12.41
N GLU A 117 11.46 -3.74 -13.17
CA GLU A 117 11.27 -3.41 -14.58
C GLU A 117 10.69 -4.61 -15.32
N GLY A 118 9.59 -4.40 -16.04
CA GLY A 118 8.89 -5.48 -16.73
C GLY A 118 8.10 -6.46 -15.84
N TRP A 119 7.85 -6.12 -14.56
CA TRP A 119 7.08 -7.00 -13.67
C TRP A 119 5.61 -7.12 -14.09
N GLY A 120 5.27 -8.21 -14.77
CA GLY A 120 3.95 -8.43 -15.38
C GLY A 120 2.76 -8.50 -14.39
N TRP A 121 3.01 -8.60 -13.10
CA TRP A 121 1.94 -8.52 -12.08
C TRP A 121 1.31 -7.13 -11.99
N LEU A 122 2.05 -6.06 -12.32
CA LEU A 122 1.48 -4.72 -12.31
C LEU A 122 0.29 -4.61 -13.26
N ASP A 123 0.40 -5.20 -14.45
CA ASP A 123 -0.69 -5.20 -15.43
C ASP A 123 -1.86 -6.06 -14.98
N ARG A 124 -1.60 -7.21 -14.34
CA ARG A 124 -2.65 -8.04 -13.75
C ARG A 124 -3.42 -7.35 -12.63
N LEU A 125 -2.72 -6.61 -11.76
CA LEU A 125 -3.32 -5.94 -10.61
C LEU A 125 -4.11 -4.70 -11.02
N THR A 126 -3.71 -4.03 -12.09
CA THR A 126 -4.34 -2.81 -12.59
C THR A 126 -5.36 -3.07 -13.70
N ALA A 127 -5.49 -4.32 -14.14
CA ALA A 127 -6.55 -4.74 -15.04
C ALA A 127 -7.93 -4.47 -14.38
N PRO A 128 -8.94 -4.04 -15.15
CA PRO A 128 -10.28 -3.84 -14.62
C PRO A 128 -10.78 -5.13 -13.97
N GLN A 129 -10.99 -5.13 -12.65
CA GLN A 129 -11.54 -6.32 -12.00
C GLN A 129 -12.97 -6.55 -12.49
N MET A 130 -13.20 -7.66 -13.19
CA MET A 130 -14.55 -8.21 -13.36
C MET A 130 -15.08 -8.51 -11.95
N ARG A 131 -16.11 -7.77 -11.54
CA ARG A 131 -16.80 -7.99 -10.26
C ARG A 131 -17.30 -9.44 -10.23
N GLN A 132 -16.61 -10.31 -9.51
CA GLN A 132 -17.23 -11.53 -9.03
C GLN A 132 -18.20 -11.08 -7.94
N ASN A 133 -19.50 -11.11 -8.23
CA ASN A 133 -20.53 -11.03 -7.20
C ASN A 133 -20.28 -12.20 -6.25
N THR A 134 -19.51 -11.98 -5.18
CA THR A 134 -19.49 -12.90 -4.05
C THR A 134 -20.87 -12.78 -3.41
N GLN A 135 -21.84 -13.55 -3.93
CA GLN A 135 -22.98 -13.92 -3.13
C GLN A 135 -22.39 -14.51 -1.85
N ARG A 136 -22.61 -13.80 -0.73
CA ARG A 136 -22.42 -14.39 0.59
C ARG A 136 -23.21 -15.70 0.56
N ILE A 137 -22.52 -16.83 0.58
CA ILE A 137 -23.14 -18.12 0.83
C ILE A 137 -23.74 -17.98 2.22
N ALA A 138 -25.05 -17.75 2.28
CA ALA A 138 -25.78 -17.76 3.53
C ALA A 138 -25.60 -19.16 4.12
N THR A 139 -24.87 -19.26 5.22
CA THR A 139 -24.94 -20.46 6.05
C THR A 139 -26.39 -20.59 6.53
N PRO A 140 -27.05 -21.74 6.31
CA PRO A 140 -28.41 -21.92 6.80
C PRO A 140 -28.39 -21.84 8.33
N LYS A 141 -29.20 -20.93 8.89
CA LYS A 141 -29.44 -20.85 10.34
C LYS A 141 -30.16 -22.13 10.77
N THR A 142 -29.45 -23.04 11.42
CA THR A 142 -30.06 -24.16 12.13
C THR A 142 -30.77 -23.60 13.37
N PHE A 143 -32.10 -23.60 13.37
CA PHE A 143 -32.89 -23.33 14.57
C PHE A 143 -32.92 -24.61 15.43
N PRO A 144 -32.65 -24.55 16.75
CA PRO A 144 -32.83 -25.71 17.60
C PRO A 144 -34.33 -26.02 17.72
N ASN A 145 -34.70 -27.25 17.35
CA ASN A 145 -36.03 -27.80 17.59
C ASN A 145 -36.28 -27.83 19.11
N LYS A 146 -37.35 -27.15 19.56
CA LYS A 146 -37.91 -27.39 20.89
C LYS A 146 -38.60 -28.75 20.83
N SER A 147 -37.98 -29.77 21.42
CA SER A 147 -38.67 -31.00 21.76
C SER A 147 -39.53 -30.76 23.00
N GLU A 148 -40.83 -30.87 22.81
CA GLU A 148 -41.82 -31.09 23.85
C GLU A 148 -41.46 -32.34 24.67
N THR A 149 -41.43 -32.19 25.99
CA THR A 149 -41.98 -33.12 27.01
C THR A 149 -41.95 -32.42 28.36
#